data_AF-A0A411E682-F1
#
_entry.id   AF-A0A411E682-F1
#
_cell.length_a   1.000
_cell.length_b   1.000
_cell.length_c   1.000
_cell.angle_alpha   90.00
_cell.angle_beta   90.00
_cell.angle_gamma   90.00
#
_symmetry.space_group_name_H-M   'P 1'
#
loop_
_entity.id
_entity.type
_entity.pdbx_description
1 polymer ?
#
loop_
_entity_poly.entity_id
_entity_poly.type
_entity_poly.pdbx_seq_one_letter_code
_entity_poly.pdbx_strand_id
1 'polypeptide(L)'
;MVDITHKKSTLRTAVAEAVVEVSSRETIQAIREKRVPKGDVFAMSKAAGLLGVKKTADLLPDCHPLPIEFTDIRYEIEDLRIRIRITVKTHYKTGVEVEAMHGASIVALNLYDMLKPIDKGVEIGRIRLIKKSGGKSDIDKS
;
A
#
# COMPACT_ATOMS: atom_id res chain seq x y z
N MET A 1 -20.30 -10.26 -7.08
CA MET A 1 -19.81 -8.95 -7.55
C MET A 1 -21.02 -8.07 -7.77
N VAL A 2 -21.00 -6.82 -7.29
CA VAL A 2 -22.15 -5.92 -7.44
C VAL A 2 -22.24 -5.40 -8.88
N ASP A 3 -23.44 -5.40 -9.48
CA ASP A 3 -23.64 -4.79 -10.79
C ASP A 3 -23.44 -3.27 -10.73
N ILE A 4 -22.50 -2.79 -11.54
CA ILE A 4 -22.13 -1.37 -11.66
C ILE A 4 -22.37 -0.83 -13.07
N THR A 5 -23.01 -1.58 -13.97
CA THR A 5 -23.24 -1.20 -15.38
C THR A 5 -23.94 0.16 -15.50
N HIS A 6 -24.93 0.41 -14.66
CA HIS A 6 -25.74 1.64 -14.56
C HIS A 6 -24.98 2.86 -13.97
N LYS A 7 -23.79 2.68 -13.39
CA LYS A 7 -23.00 3.77 -12.81
C LYS A 7 -22.21 4.52 -13.87
N LYS A 8 -22.04 5.83 -13.67
CA LYS A 8 -21.16 6.68 -14.49
C LYS A 8 -19.70 6.53 -14.04
N SER A 9 -18.79 6.61 -15.00
CA SER A 9 -17.35 6.66 -14.72
C SER A 9 -16.97 8.06 -14.23
N THR A 10 -16.19 8.15 -13.18
CA THR A 10 -15.66 9.41 -12.62
C THR A 10 -14.26 9.18 -12.10
N LEU A 11 -13.50 10.26 -11.85
CA LEU A 11 -12.23 10.16 -11.12
C LEU A 11 -12.48 9.58 -9.73
N ARG A 12 -11.65 8.60 -9.34
CA ARG A 12 -11.64 7.94 -8.03
C ARG A 12 -10.24 8.02 -7.47
N THR A 13 -10.13 8.37 -6.20
CA THR A 13 -8.87 8.37 -5.47
C THR A 13 -9.06 7.65 -4.15
N ALA A 14 -8.09 6.83 -3.78
CA ALA A 14 -7.98 6.28 -2.42
C ALA A 14 -6.56 6.45 -1.90
N VAL A 15 -6.45 6.74 -0.61
CA VAL A 15 -5.20 6.78 0.14
C VAL A 15 -5.31 5.78 1.28
N ALA A 16 -4.38 4.83 1.32
CA ALA A 16 -4.27 3.86 2.40
C ALA A 16 -2.92 3.98 3.11
N GLU A 17 -2.89 3.51 4.35
CA GLU A 17 -1.70 3.47 5.19
C GLU A 17 -1.47 2.04 5.69
N ALA A 18 -0.19 1.70 5.88
CA ALA A 18 0.26 0.59 6.72
C ALA A 18 1.46 1.06 7.55
N VAL A 19 1.72 0.42 8.69
CA VAL A 19 2.89 0.69 9.53
C VAL A 19 3.66 -0.60 9.73
N VAL A 20 4.97 -0.53 9.53
CA VAL A 20 5.91 -1.59 9.87
C VAL A 20 6.77 -1.12 11.04
N GLU A 21 6.71 -1.82 12.16
CA GLU A 21 7.54 -1.56 13.34
C GLU A 21 8.72 -2.53 13.34
N VAL A 22 9.94 -2.01 13.42
CA VAL A 22 11.18 -2.81 13.52
C VAL A 22 11.60 -2.94 14.98
N SER A 23 12.42 -3.93 15.31
CA SER A 23 12.79 -4.17 16.71
C SER A 23 13.97 -3.34 17.21
N SER A 24 14.73 -2.71 16.31
CA SER A 24 15.99 -2.04 16.66
C SER A 24 16.33 -0.82 15.80
N ARG A 25 17.12 0.11 16.36
CA ARG A 25 17.59 1.30 15.63
C ARG A 25 18.61 0.91 14.56
N GLU A 26 19.33 -0.19 14.77
CA GLU A 26 20.30 -0.77 13.86
C GLU A 26 19.63 -1.20 12.55
N THR A 27 18.40 -1.74 12.61
CA THR A 27 17.59 -2.05 11.42
C THR A 27 17.27 -0.78 10.62
N ILE A 28 16.83 0.29 11.28
CA ILE A 28 16.56 1.57 10.61
C ILE A 28 17.84 2.14 9.98
N GLN A 29 18.97 2.06 10.67
CA GLN A 29 20.25 2.52 10.15
C GLN A 29 20.68 1.70 8.92
N ALA A 30 20.54 0.38 8.97
CA ALA A 30 20.85 -0.49 7.83
C ALA A 30 19.97 -0.18 6.61
N ILE A 31 18.70 0.18 6.80
CA ILE A 31 17.82 0.65 5.72
C ILE A 31 18.33 1.96 5.13
N ARG A 32 18.60 2.98 5.96
CA ARG A 32 19.07 4.31 5.53
C ARG A 32 20.39 4.25 4.79
N GLU A 33 21.31 3.42 5.25
CA GLU A 33 22.65 3.23 4.67
C GLU A 33 22.67 2.18 3.56
N LYS A 34 21.53 1.60 3.19
CA LYS A 34 21.39 0.56 2.16
C LYS A 34 22.29 -0.67 2.40
N ARG A 35 22.47 -1.06 3.66
CA ARG A 35 23.28 -2.21 4.09
C ARG A 35 22.47 -3.48 4.34
N VAL A 36 21.17 -3.49 4.03
CA VAL A 36 20.35 -4.71 4.13
C VAL A 36 20.84 -5.73 3.09
N PRO A 37 21.13 -7.00 3.47
CA PRO A 37 21.73 -7.97 2.54
C PRO A 37 20.92 -8.24 1.27
N LYS A 38 19.60 -8.06 1.33
CA LYS A 38 18.69 -8.26 0.20
C LYS A 38 18.61 -7.05 -0.76
N GLY A 39 19.34 -5.97 -0.49
CA GLY A 39 19.39 -4.78 -1.33
C GLY A 39 18.51 -3.63 -0.85
N ASP A 40 18.13 -2.74 -1.78
CA ASP A 40 17.36 -1.53 -1.48
C ASP A 40 15.91 -1.88 -1.10
N VAL A 41 15.63 -1.79 0.20
CA VAL A 41 14.36 -2.17 0.82
C VAL A 41 13.18 -1.37 0.29
N PHE A 42 13.34 -0.05 0.10
CA PHE A 42 12.25 0.82 -0.34
C PHE A 42 11.99 0.72 -1.84
N ALA A 43 13.05 0.61 -2.65
CA ALA A 43 12.90 0.43 -4.09
C ALA A 43 12.20 -0.92 -4.39
N MET A 44 12.65 -2.01 -3.77
CA MET A 44 12.05 -3.33 -3.99
C MET A 44 10.60 -3.39 -3.50
N SER A 45 10.32 -2.83 -2.31
CA SER A 45 8.95 -2.82 -1.77
C SER A 45 8.02 -1.94 -2.60
N LYS A 46 8.53 -0.86 -3.21
CA LYS A 46 7.75 -0.02 -4.13
C LYS A 46 7.35 -0.83 -5.38
N ALA A 47 8.28 -1.58 -5.97
CA ALA A 47 7.98 -2.44 -7.11
C ALA A 47 6.92 -3.51 -6.76
N ALA A 48 7.07 -4.17 -5.62
CA ALA A 48 6.09 -5.14 -5.12
C ALA A 48 4.70 -4.51 -4.95
N GLY A 49 4.62 -3.32 -4.34
CA GLY A 49 3.38 -2.57 -4.17
C GLY A 49 2.70 -2.22 -5.51
N LEU A 50 3.46 -1.73 -6.49
CA LEU A 50 2.94 -1.41 -7.83
C LEU A 50 2.35 -2.65 -8.53
N LEU A 51 2.96 -3.83 -8.34
CA LEU A 51 2.42 -5.09 -8.84
C LEU A 51 1.18 -5.52 -8.06
N GLY A 52 1.23 -5.44 -6.72
CA GLY A 52 0.12 -5.80 -5.83
C GLY A 52 -1.16 -5.02 -6.14
N VAL A 53 -1.05 -3.70 -6.28
CA VAL A 53 -2.17 -2.82 -6.65
C VAL A 53 -2.85 -3.29 -7.94
N LYS A 54 -2.07 -3.62 -8.98
CA LYS A 54 -2.61 -4.08 -10.28
C LYS A 54 -3.23 -5.48 -10.23
N LYS A 55 -2.83 -6.31 -9.27
CA LYS A 55 -3.31 -7.69 -9.09
C LYS A 55 -4.41 -7.82 -8.04
N THR A 56 -5.01 -6.71 -7.60
CA THR A 56 -6.02 -6.73 -6.54
C THR A 56 -7.23 -7.59 -6.90
N ALA A 57 -7.77 -7.44 -8.11
CA ALA A 57 -8.91 -8.22 -8.58
C ALA A 57 -8.59 -9.70 -8.81
N ASP A 58 -7.30 -10.07 -8.99
CA ASP A 58 -6.89 -11.47 -9.09
C ASP A 58 -6.97 -12.19 -7.73
N LEU A 59 -6.88 -11.44 -6.63
CA LEU A 59 -6.82 -12.00 -5.27
C LEU A 59 -8.11 -11.81 -4.47
N LEU A 60 -8.85 -10.72 -4.70
CA LEU A 60 -10.11 -10.43 -4.00
C LEU A 60 -11.31 -10.79 -4.89
N PRO A 61 -12.03 -11.90 -4.62
CA PRO A 61 -12.99 -12.48 -5.57
C PRO A 61 -14.14 -11.57 -6.00
N ASP A 62 -14.55 -10.62 -5.14
CA ASP A 62 -15.66 -9.72 -5.44
C ASP A 62 -15.24 -8.35 -5.97
N CYS A 63 -13.93 -8.10 -6.10
CA CYS A 63 -13.40 -6.85 -6.64
C CYS A 63 -13.55 -6.81 -8.15
N HIS A 64 -14.07 -5.69 -8.67
CA HIS A 64 -14.12 -5.46 -10.10
C HIS A 64 -12.70 -5.29 -10.66
N PRO A 65 -12.35 -5.94 -11.78
CA PRO A 65 -11.13 -5.59 -12.50
C PRO A 65 -11.27 -4.17 -13.06
N LEU A 66 -10.29 -3.31 -12.80
CA LEU A 66 -10.29 -1.91 -13.22
C LEU A 66 -8.90 -1.43 -13.65
N PRO A 67 -8.80 -0.49 -14.60
CA PRO A 67 -7.52 0.05 -15.04
C PRO A 67 -6.94 1.01 -14.00
N ILE A 68 -5.77 0.69 -13.46
CA ILE A 68 -5.04 1.58 -12.57
C ILE A 68 -4.33 2.64 -13.41
N GLU A 69 -4.68 3.91 -13.21
CA GLU A 69 -4.08 5.02 -13.96
C GLU A 69 -2.92 5.67 -13.22
N PHE A 70 -2.94 5.63 -11.88
CA PHE A 70 -1.88 6.20 -11.06
C PHE A 70 -1.70 5.42 -9.76
N THR A 71 -0.45 5.25 -9.35
CA THR A 71 -0.09 4.74 -8.02
C THR A 71 1.15 5.45 -7.52
N ASP A 72 1.07 6.05 -6.33
CA ASP A 72 2.21 6.61 -5.60
C ASP A 72 2.38 5.88 -4.26
N ILE A 73 3.63 5.68 -3.87
CA ILE A 73 4.02 4.97 -2.64
C ILE A 73 5.09 5.81 -1.96
N ARG A 74 4.82 6.22 -0.72
CA ARG A 74 5.71 7.02 0.11
C ARG A 74 6.02 6.32 1.41
N TYR A 75 7.24 6.54 1.90
CA TYR A 75 7.73 6.01 3.15
C TYR A 75 8.12 7.17 4.07
N GLU A 76 7.80 7.05 5.34
CA GLU A 76 8.17 7.99 6.40
C GLU A 76 8.68 7.18 7.59
N ILE A 77 9.87 7.52 8.09
CA ILE A 77 10.48 6.83 9.23
C ILE A 77 10.33 7.73 10.47
N GLU A 78 9.62 7.23 11.47
CA GLU A 78 9.42 7.86 12.79
C GLU A 78 9.90 6.87 13.86
N ASP A 79 11.06 7.13 14.47
CA ASP A 79 11.74 6.20 15.38
C ASP A 79 11.94 4.80 14.77
N LEU A 80 11.24 3.79 15.31
CA LEU A 80 11.29 2.40 14.87
C LEU A 80 10.13 2.05 13.92
N ARG A 81 9.34 3.04 13.50
CA ARG A 81 8.17 2.83 12.64
C ARG A 81 8.45 3.34 11.25
N ILE A 82 8.10 2.52 10.27
CA ILE A 82 8.08 2.86 8.86
C ILE A 82 6.61 2.95 8.45
N ARG A 83 6.14 4.19 8.26
CA ARG A 83 4.81 4.47 7.76
C ARG A 83 4.83 4.42 6.24
N ILE A 84 3.93 3.62 5.67
CA ILE A 84 3.74 3.48 4.23
C ILE A 84 2.43 4.19 3.89
N ARG A 85 2.47 5.16 2.97
CA ARG A 85 1.25 5.76 2.39
C ARG A 85 1.18 5.41 0.92
N ILE A 86 0.05 4.85 0.49
CA ILE A 86 -0.22 4.53 -0.91
C ILE A 86 -1.40 5.35 -1.39
N THR A 87 -1.23 6.02 -2.53
CA THR A 87 -2.31 6.71 -3.24
C THR A 87 -2.58 6.01 -4.56
N VAL A 88 -3.82 5.60 -4.80
CA VAL A 88 -4.27 4.98 -6.07
C VAL A 88 -5.32 5.86 -6.71
N LYS A 89 -5.25 6.00 -8.04
CA LYS A 89 -6.28 6.69 -8.82
C LYS A 89 -6.66 5.93 -10.08
N THR A 90 -7.92 6.11 -10.48
CA THR A 90 -8.50 5.58 -11.72
C THR A 90 -9.65 6.48 -12.16
N HIS A 91 -10.04 6.43 -13.44
CA HIS A 91 -11.32 6.95 -13.90
C HIS A 91 -12.30 5.79 -14.16
N TYR A 92 -13.11 5.43 -13.16
CA TYR A 92 -13.97 4.24 -13.23
C TYR A 92 -15.30 4.35 -12.46
N LYS A 93 -16.11 3.27 -12.56
CA LYS A 93 -17.48 3.17 -12.03
C LYS A 93 -17.54 2.77 -10.54
N THR A 94 -16.45 2.27 -9.98
CA THR A 94 -16.30 1.88 -8.57
C THR A 94 -15.01 2.48 -7.98
N GLY A 95 -14.91 2.55 -6.66
CA GLY A 95 -13.75 3.11 -5.97
C GLY A 95 -12.52 2.19 -6.03
N VAL A 96 -11.40 2.68 -5.48
CA VAL A 96 -10.10 2.00 -5.45
C VAL A 96 -9.55 1.81 -4.03
N GLU A 97 -10.45 1.73 -3.04
CA GLU A 97 -10.09 1.59 -1.63
C GLU A 97 -9.29 0.30 -1.37
N VAL A 98 -9.75 -0.80 -1.97
CA VAL A 98 -9.17 -2.13 -1.80
C VAL A 98 -7.84 -2.26 -2.52
N GLU A 99 -7.66 -1.62 -3.67
CA GLU A 99 -6.37 -1.52 -4.38
C GLU A 99 -5.33 -0.80 -3.53
N ALA A 100 -5.70 0.33 -2.92
CA ALA A 100 -4.79 1.08 -2.06
C ALA A 100 -4.39 0.28 -0.81
N MET A 101 -5.36 -0.34 -0.11
CA MET A 101 -5.10 -1.14 1.08
C MET A 101 -4.34 -2.44 0.77
N HIS A 102 -4.66 -3.10 -0.34
CA HIS A 102 -3.95 -4.28 -0.80
C HIS A 102 -2.51 -3.93 -1.16
N GLY A 103 -2.28 -2.85 -1.90
CA GLY A 103 -0.94 -2.31 -2.14
C GLY A 103 -0.18 -2.08 -0.83
N ALA A 104 -0.80 -1.45 0.17
CA ALA A 104 -0.15 -1.14 1.44
C ALA A 104 0.24 -2.42 2.19
N SER A 105 -0.62 -3.44 2.12
CA SER A 105 -0.37 -4.78 2.67
C SER A 105 0.83 -5.45 1.99
N ILE A 106 0.89 -5.40 0.65
CA ILE A 106 1.99 -6.02 -0.12
C ILE A 106 3.32 -5.29 0.13
N VAL A 107 3.31 -3.96 0.18
CA VAL A 107 4.52 -3.20 0.53
C VAL A 107 5.01 -3.57 1.93
N ALA A 108 4.12 -3.62 2.93
CA ALA A 108 4.48 -3.98 4.29
C ALA A 108 5.02 -5.42 4.39
N LEU A 109 4.38 -6.37 3.70
CA LEU A 109 4.83 -7.76 3.65
C LEU A 109 6.20 -7.90 2.98
N ASN A 110 6.46 -7.13 1.92
CA ASN A 110 7.76 -7.12 1.27
C ASN A 110 8.83 -6.48 2.17
N LEU A 111 8.52 -5.42 2.93
CA LEU A 111 9.44 -4.89 3.94
C LEU A 111 9.82 -5.96 4.95
N TYR A 112 8.84 -6.70 5.50
CA TYR A 112 9.11 -7.82 6.39
C TYR A 112 10.03 -8.86 5.73
N ASP A 113 9.73 -9.27 4.50
CA ASP A 113 10.52 -10.25 3.75
C ASP A 113 11.98 -9.80 3.54
N MET A 114 12.19 -8.51 3.33
CA MET A 114 13.50 -7.88 3.14
C MET A 114 14.28 -7.74 4.46
N LEU A 115 13.60 -7.51 5.58
CA LEU A 115 14.20 -7.20 6.88
C LEU A 115 14.37 -8.44 7.78
N LYS A 116 13.58 -9.50 7.60
CA LYS A 116 13.65 -10.73 8.41
C LYS A 116 15.03 -11.39 8.52
N PRO A 117 16.03 -11.19 7.62
CA PRO A 117 17.38 -11.70 7.84
C PRO A 117 18.14 -10.99 8.96
N ILE A 118 17.87 -9.70 9.18
CA ILE A 118 18.59 -8.86 10.16
C ILE A 118 17.73 -8.48 11.37
N ASP A 119 16.42 -8.63 11.27
CA ASP A 119 15.47 -8.27 12.32
C ASP A 119 14.33 -9.29 12.39
N LYS A 120 14.23 -10.04 13.49
CA LYS A 120 13.19 -11.06 13.69
C LYS A 120 11.92 -10.54 14.37
N GLY A 121 11.95 -9.31 14.88
CA GLY A 121 10.84 -8.70 15.61
C GLY A 121 10.01 -7.73 14.78
N VAL A 122 10.11 -7.79 13.44
CA VAL A 122 9.36 -6.90 12.55
C VAL A 122 7.86 -7.21 12.62
N GLU A 123 7.05 -6.21 12.94
CA GLU A 123 5.59 -6.30 13.02
C GLU A 123 4.93 -5.46 11.93
N ILE A 124 3.87 -6.00 11.31
CA ILE A 124 3.02 -5.28 10.35
C ILE A 124 1.70 -4.95 11.03
N GLY A 125 1.30 -3.69 10.99
CA GLY A 125 0.02 -3.27 11.55
C GLY A 125 -0.59 -2.06 10.85
N ARG A 126 -1.75 -1.64 11.37
CA ARG A 126 -2.44 -0.41 10.97
C ARG A 126 -2.71 -0.28 9.47
N ILE A 127 -2.99 -1.39 8.79
CA ILE A 127 -3.45 -1.39 7.40
C ILE A 127 -4.87 -0.81 7.38
N ARG A 128 -5.04 0.39 6.82
CA ARG A 128 -6.32 1.10 6.83
C ARG A 128 -6.45 2.12 5.71
N LEU A 129 -7.69 2.40 5.33
CA LEU A 129 -8.03 3.53 4.47
C LEU A 129 -7.93 4.85 5.27
N ILE A 130 -7.20 5.81 4.71
CA ILE A 130 -7.04 7.17 5.24
C ILE A 130 -8.01 8.12 4.57
N LYS A 131 -8.05 8.09 3.24
CA LYS A 131 -8.89 9.00 2.45
C LYS A 131 -9.47 8.27 1.25
N LYS A 132 -10.70 8.61 0.87
CA LYS A 132 -11.22 8.32 -0.45
C LYS A 132 -12.03 9.50 -0.98
N SER A 133 -11.96 9.69 -2.29
CA SER A 133 -12.80 10.67 -2.96
C SER A 133 -13.29 10.16 -4.30
N GLY A 134 -14.44 10.69 -4.72
CA GLY A 134 -15.06 10.40 -6.00
C GLY A 134 -16.11 9.30 -5.89
N GLY A 135 -17.34 9.64 -6.26
CA GLY A 135 -18.49 8.75 -6.15
C GLY A 135 -19.65 9.34 -5.38
N LYS A 136 -20.37 8.46 -4.69
CA LYS A 136 -21.47 8.85 -3.80
C LYS A 136 -21.01 9.24 -2.38
N SER A 137 -19.83 8.79 -1.97
CA SER A 137 -19.34 8.91 -0.59
C SER A 137 -17.86 9.26 -0.59
N ASP A 138 -17.49 10.25 0.22
CA ASP A 138 -16.10 10.60 0.52
C ASP A 138 -15.77 10.22 1.97
N ILE A 139 -14.50 9.88 2.23
CA ILE A 139 -13.98 9.65 3.58
C ILE A 139 -12.70 10.45 3.70
N ASP A 140 -12.55 11.22 4.77
CA ASP A 140 -11.30 11.86 5.14
C ASP A 140 -11.04 11.60 6.62
N LYS A 141 -10.05 10.75 6.92
CA LYS A 141 -9.57 10.49 8.27
C LYS A 141 -8.23 11.21 8.40
N SER A 142 -8.30 12.52 8.65
CA SER A 142 -7.15 13.34 9.07
C SER A 142 -6.64 12.90 10.43
#